data_AF-X1HJK4-F1
#
_entry.id   AF-X1HJK4-F1
#
_cell.length_a   1.000
_cell.length_b   1.000
_cell.length_c   1.000
_cell.angle_alpha   90.00
_cell.angle_beta   90.00
_cell.angle_gamma   90.00
#
_symmetry.space_group_name_H-M   'P 1'
#
loop_
_entity.id
_entity.type
_entity.pdbx_description
1 polymer ?
#
loop_
_entity_poly.entity_id
_entity_poly.type
_entity_poly.pdbx_seq_one_letter_code
_entity_poly.pdbx_strand_id
1 'polypeptide(L)'
;DLNPLNISKNETYLDYEKQKIRACYTTYSKNELFRKNSTSGGVVTNLIYELLKSKEYDGAFVLKFKDFDGEPVRLDLINNPEDLISSAGSKYLPASIFHILRKIKEDPIKKYIIVGTPCQFHSINKFLNHKRLDIRKNLLFLGLFCDGTLNFNFIYYIKQLYETENKKIQKFQYRSKEKYGWPGHSKIEFNTGRKFILKRDFRIFCKRYFVLNRCLYCYDKLNNLSDISFGDCYVAGKANKDGNSNIIIRTRKGEQTLNKYSHLFYSETEDFKKIAKSQNIHLKAKKLEYNKSLYEIKRIGMKDFLFINSKMILARFYLKRGQKYSSFLLFHFYILKLYKYLISHLRTRN
;
A
#
# COMPACT_ATOMS: atom_id res chain seq x y z
N ASP A 1 6.56 19.51 -19.60
CA ASP A 1 7.40 18.92 -18.52
C ASP A 1 6.69 17.99 -17.55
N LEU A 2 6.07 16.91 -18.03
CA LEU A 2 5.70 15.78 -17.19
C LEU A 2 6.02 14.50 -17.96
N ASN A 3 7.25 14.01 -17.81
CA ASN A 3 7.41 12.58 -17.58
C ASN A 3 6.90 12.37 -16.14
N PRO A 4 5.62 12.04 -15.90
CA PRO A 4 5.06 12.02 -14.53
C PRO A 4 5.66 10.89 -13.69
N LEU A 5 6.51 10.07 -14.30
CA LEU A 5 7.09 8.89 -13.70
C LEU A 5 8.55 9.13 -13.36
N ASN A 6 9.33 9.82 -14.19
CA ASN A 6 10.80 9.83 -14.11
C ASN A 6 11.37 8.44 -13.74
N ILE A 7 10.61 7.39 -14.09
CA ILE A 7 10.99 6.00 -13.88
C ILE A 7 12.02 5.86 -14.97
N SER A 8 13.29 6.03 -14.59
CA SER A 8 14.38 5.83 -15.52
C SER A 8 14.15 4.49 -16.21
N LYS A 9 14.59 4.35 -17.46
CA LYS A 9 14.61 3.03 -18.13
C LYS A 9 15.25 1.94 -17.24
N ASN A 10 16.02 2.34 -16.22
CA ASN A 10 16.75 1.50 -15.28
C ASN A 10 15.99 1.17 -13.99
N GLU A 11 14.87 1.84 -13.66
CA GLU A 11 14.08 1.48 -12.47
C GLU A 11 13.27 0.22 -12.76
N THR A 12 13.88 -0.95 -12.61
CA THR A 12 13.20 -2.25 -12.66
C THR A 12 12.21 -2.40 -11.50
N TYR A 13 11.32 -3.39 -11.57
CA TYR A 13 10.65 -3.83 -10.34
C TYR A 13 11.77 -4.09 -9.34
N LEU A 14 11.74 -3.43 -8.17
CA LEU A 14 12.81 -3.58 -7.18
C LEU A 14 13.08 -5.06 -7.05
N ASP A 15 14.32 -5.48 -7.31
CA ASP A 15 14.67 -6.89 -7.25
C ASP A 15 14.58 -7.29 -5.78
N TYR A 16 13.40 -7.79 -5.39
CA TYR A 16 13.07 -8.09 -4.01
C TYR A 16 13.99 -9.16 -3.43
N GLU A 17 14.62 -9.96 -4.29
CA GLU A 17 15.62 -10.97 -3.91
C GLU A 17 16.99 -10.34 -3.59
N LYS A 18 17.28 -9.13 -4.10
CA LYS A 18 18.52 -8.38 -3.82
C LYS A 18 18.39 -7.38 -2.69
N GLN A 19 17.23 -7.33 -2.02
CA GLN A 19 17.03 -6.37 -0.94
C GLN A 19 17.61 -6.86 0.37
N LYS A 20 18.20 -5.92 1.11
CA LYS A 20 18.66 -6.18 2.48
C LYS A 20 17.46 -6.45 3.39
N ILE A 21 17.25 -7.72 3.67
CA ILE A 21 16.27 -8.23 4.61
C ILE A 21 17.06 -8.79 5.80
N ARG A 22 16.70 -8.37 7.01
CA ARG A 22 17.33 -8.85 8.24
C ARG A 22 16.58 -10.05 8.82
N ALA A 23 15.26 -9.95 8.86
CA ALA A 23 14.38 -11.01 9.34
C ALA A 23 12.96 -10.83 8.80
N CYS A 24 12.20 -11.91 8.80
CA CYS A 24 10.81 -11.97 8.39
C CYS A 24 10.01 -12.78 9.42
N TYR A 25 8.81 -12.30 9.76
CA TYR A 25 7.95 -12.97 10.74
C TYR A 25 6.49 -13.00 10.29
N THR A 26 5.77 -14.04 10.70
CA THR A 26 4.32 -13.98 10.86
C THR A 26 4.02 -13.68 12.33
N THR A 27 3.22 -12.66 12.60
CA THR A 27 3.05 -12.11 13.95
C THR A 27 1.68 -11.52 14.21
N TYR A 28 1.32 -11.42 15.49
CA TYR A 28 0.19 -10.64 15.98
C TYR A 28 0.49 -10.10 17.39
N SER A 29 -0.20 -9.03 17.77
CA SER A 29 -0.18 -8.46 19.12
C SER A 29 -0.95 -9.36 20.09
N LYS A 30 -0.33 -9.63 21.24
CA LYS A 30 -0.97 -10.30 22.39
C LYS A 30 -2.00 -9.40 23.07
N ASN A 31 -1.98 -8.09 22.82
CA ASN A 31 -2.99 -7.16 23.29
C ASN A 31 -4.27 -7.31 22.45
N GLU A 32 -5.31 -7.88 23.07
CA GLU A 32 -6.58 -8.18 22.39
C GLU A 32 -7.30 -6.94 21.87
N LEU A 33 -7.23 -5.82 22.61
CA LEU A 33 -7.86 -4.58 22.20
C LEU A 33 -7.27 -4.07 20.88
N PHE A 34 -5.94 -4.03 20.77
CA PHE A 34 -5.27 -3.62 19.54
C PHE A 34 -5.46 -4.62 18.41
N ARG A 35 -5.40 -5.92 18.72
CA ARG A 35 -5.64 -6.96 17.71
C ARG A 35 -7.05 -6.83 17.15
N LYS A 36 -8.09 -6.78 17.99
CA LYS A 36 -9.50 -6.72 17.58
C LYS A 36 -9.83 -5.48 16.74
N ASN A 37 -9.34 -4.31 17.14
CA ASN A 37 -9.61 -3.04 16.44
C ASN A 37 -8.79 -2.85 15.16
N SER A 38 -7.75 -3.65 14.95
CA SER A 38 -6.92 -3.59 13.76
C SER A 38 -7.47 -4.43 12.61
N THR A 39 -7.07 -4.08 11.39
CA THR A 39 -7.45 -4.85 10.19
C THR A 39 -6.85 -6.27 10.16
N SER A 40 -5.71 -6.47 10.82
CA SER A 40 -4.93 -7.73 10.84
C SER A 40 -4.43 -7.97 12.27
N GLY A 41 -3.15 -8.30 12.47
CA GLY A 41 -2.58 -8.70 13.77
C GLY A 41 -2.35 -7.57 14.78
N GLY A 42 -2.66 -6.31 14.47
CA GLY A 42 -2.57 -5.19 15.42
C GLY A 42 -1.17 -4.78 15.88
N VAL A 43 -0.13 -5.27 15.20
CA VAL A 43 1.26 -5.03 15.59
C VAL A 43 1.67 -3.56 15.49
N VAL A 44 1.27 -2.87 14.41
CA VAL A 44 1.63 -1.46 14.17
C VAL A 44 1.09 -0.58 15.29
N THR A 45 -0.19 -0.72 15.62
CA THR A 45 -0.84 0.06 16.68
C THR A 45 -0.20 -0.20 18.04
N ASN A 46 -0.01 -1.47 18.41
CA ASN A 46 0.60 -1.83 19.69
C ASN A 46 2.04 -1.30 19.82
N LEU A 47 2.85 -1.43 18.76
CA LEU A 47 4.24 -0.95 18.77
C LEU A 47 4.31 0.58 18.93
N ILE A 48 3.47 1.33 18.22
CA ILE A 48 3.44 2.79 18.34
C ILE A 48 2.97 3.21 19.72
N TYR A 49 1.93 2.57 20.26
CA TYR A 49 1.41 2.87 21.59
C TYR A 49 2.53 2.80 22.64
N GLU A 50 3.29 1.71 22.64
CA GLU A 50 4.37 1.50 23.61
C GLU A 50 5.57 2.42 23.41
N LEU A 51 5.93 2.74 22.16
CA LEU A 51 6.99 3.70 21.85
C LEU A 51 6.65 5.13 22.27
N LEU A 52 5.38 5.53 22.18
CA LEU A 52 4.92 6.83 22.67
C LEU A 52 4.79 6.84 24.20
N LYS A 53 4.23 5.77 24.78
CA LYS A 53 4.05 5.63 26.24
C LYS A 53 5.38 5.66 27.00
N SER A 54 6.40 5.00 26.44
CA SER A 54 7.78 5.01 26.97
C SER A 54 8.55 6.30 26.64
N LYS A 55 7.97 7.24 25.89
CA LYS A 55 8.58 8.51 25.44
C LYS A 55 9.86 8.32 24.61
N GLU A 56 10.00 7.21 23.90
CA GLU A 56 11.12 6.99 22.98
C GLU A 56 11.01 7.82 21.69
N TYR A 57 9.78 8.19 21.35
CA TYR A 57 9.43 9.07 20.23
C TYR A 57 8.46 10.15 20.71
N ASP A 58 8.59 11.35 20.15
CA ASP A 58 7.81 12.53 20.50
C ASP A 58 6.40 12.53 19.87
N GLY A 59 6.18 11.68 18.88
CA GLY A 59 4.87 11.52 18.25
C GLY A 59 4.88 10.59 17.04
N ALA A 60 3.69 10.21 16.60
CA ALA A 60 3.46 9.35 15.45
C ALA A 60 2.54 10.01 14.43
N PHE A 61 2.95 9.98 13.16
CA PHE A 61 2.12 10.38 12.04
C PHE A 61 1.30 9.19 11.54
N VAL A 62 -0.02 9.29 11.67
CA VAL A 62 -0.98 8.25 11.30
C VAL A 62 -2.18 8.83 10.56
N LEU A 63 -2.96 7.96 9.93
CA LEU A 63 -4.20 8.37 9.26
C LEU A 63 -5.42 8.09 10.15
N LYS A 64 -6.00 9.15 10.71
CA LYS A 64 -7.24 9.06 11.50
C LYS A 64 -8.46 8.78 10.60
N PHE A 65 -9.50 8.16 11.15
CA PHE A 65 -10.81 8.19 10.51
C PHE A 65 -11.39 9.59 10.71
N LYS A 66 -11.78 10.24 9.63
CA LYS A 66 -12.50 11.51 9.62
C LYS A 66 -13.59 11.46 8.55
N ASP A 67 -14.54 12.38 8.59
CA ASP A 67 -15.30 12.65 7.38
C ASP A 67 -14.31 13.22 6.35
N PHE A 68 -14.34 12.65 5.15
CA PHE A 68 -13.38 12.97 4.09
C PHE A 68 -13.96 14.02 3.13
N ASP A 69 -14.84 14.87 3.66
CA ASP A 69 -15.50 15.95 2.94
C ASP A 69 -14.73 17.27 3.08
N GLY A 70 -14.60 18.01 1.98
CA GLY A 70 -13.98 19.34 1.90
C GLY A 70 -12.46 19.43 2.12
N GLU A 71 -11.91 18.76 3.13
CA GLU A 71 -10.52 18.95 3.56
C GLU A 71 -9.55 17.89 3.03
N PRO A 72 -8.33 18.28 2.58
CA PRO A 72 -7.30 17.33 2.19
C PRO A 72 -7.03 16.30 3.30
N VAL A 73 -7.01 15.03 2.90
CA VAL A 73 -6.65 13.93 3.79
C VAL A 73 -5.15 13.96 4.03
N ARG A 74 -4.75 13.99 5.30
CA ARG A 74 -3.36 14.13 5.73
C ARG A 74 -3.03 13.08 6.79
N LEU A 75 -1.75 12.74 6.90
CA LEU A 75 -1.23 11.99 8.03
C LEU A 75 -1.04 12.96 9.19
N ASP A 76 -1.84 12.83 10.24
CA ASP A 76 -1.88 13.73 11.38
C ASP A 76 -0.94 13.25 12.49
N LEU A 77 -0.39 14.20 13.25
CA LEU A 77 0.45 13.90 14.41
C LEU A 77 -0.44 13.47 15.59
N ILE A 78 -0.04 12.37 16.24
CA ILE A 78 -0.53 11.93 17.55
C ILE A 78 0.65 11.91 18.50
N ASN A 79 0.49 12.54 19.67
CA ASN A 79 1.47 12.52 20.76
C ASN A 79 0.93 11.80 22.01
N ASN A 80 -0.39 11.75 22.20
CA ASN A 80 -1.02 10.97 23.25
C ASN A 80 -1.24 9.51 22.77
N PRO A 81 -0.63 8.49 23.42
CA PRO A 81 -0.83 7.08 23.07
C PRO A 81 -2.31 6.66 23.03
N GLU A 82 -3.13 7.21 23.92
CA GLU A 82 -4.55 6.81 24.05
C GLU A 82 -5.39 7.17 22.82
N ASP A 83 -5.00 8.20 22.07
CA ASP A 83 -5.70 8.61 20.85
C ASP A 83 -5.46 7.65 19.67
N LEU A 84 -4.42 6.81 19.76
CA LEU A 84 -3.93 6.00 18.65
C LEU A 84 -4.96 5.00 18.14
N ILE A 85 -5.75 4.40 19.05
CA ILE A 85 -6.70 3.35 18.69
C ILE A 85 -7.75 3.83 17.67
N SER A 86 -8.12 5.11 17.73
CA SER A 86 -9.04 5.75 16.78
C SER A 86 -8.51 5.76 15.33
N SER A 87 -7.19 5.65 15.16
CA SER A 87 -6.53 5.59 13.86
C SER A 87 -6.35 4.17 13.33
N ALA A 88 -6.66 3.13 14.12
CA ALA A 88 -6.46 1.74 13.71
C ALA A 88 -7.26 1.38 12.45
N GLY A 89 -6.78 0.41 11.68
CA GLY A 89 -7.47 -0.10 10.50
C GLY A 89 -7.14 0.60 9.18
N SER A 90 -7.26 -0.14 8.09
CA SER A 90 -6.91 0.31 6.73
C SER A 90 -7.88 1.37 6.18
N LYS A 91 -7.32 2.39 5.53
CA LYS A 91 -8.03 3.47 4.86
C LYS A 91 -7.47 3.61 3.46
N TYR A 92 -8.26 3.26 2.44
CA TYR A 92 -7.76 3.11 1.06
C TYR A 92 -7.87 4.41 0.24
N LEU A 93 -7.51 5.55 0.83
CA LEU A 93 -7.58 6.88 0.21
C LEU A 93 -6.20 7.51 0.07
N PRO A 94 -5.99 8.43 -0.89
CA PRO A 94 -4.77 9.22 -0.94
C PRO A 94 -4.69 10.08 0.31
N ALA A 95 -3.57 9.98 1.02
CA ALA A 95 -3.26 10.83 2.17
C ALA A 95 -1.96 11.57 1.92
N SER A 96 -2.00 12.88 2.11
CA SER A 96 -0.86 13.77 1.95
C SER A 96 0.10 13.66 3.13
N ILE A 97 1.40 13.78 2.83
CA ILE A 97 2.48 13.86 3.81
C ILE A 97 2.76 15.30 4.28
N PHE A 98 1.92 16.27 3.91
CA PHE A 98 2.16 17.69 4.16
C PHE A 98 2.51 18.01 5.63
N HIS A 99 1.73 17.50 6.59
CA HIS A 99 1.99 17.74 8.01
C HIS A 99 3.30 17.13 8.49
N ILE A 100 3.68 15.97 7.96
CA ILE A 100 4.99 15.36 8.22
C ILE A 100 6.08 16.32 7.77
N LEU A 101 6.07 16.73 6.50
CA LEU A 101 7.12 17.57 5.92
C LEU A 101 7.26 18.91 6.64
N ARG A 102 6.13 19.50 7.04
CA ARG A 102 6.11 20.73 7.84
C ARG A 102 6.74 20.48 9.20
N LYS A 103 6.30 19.47 9.94
CA LYS A 103 6.73 19.24 11.31
C LYS A 103 8.19 18.82 11.44
N ILE A 104 8.69 17.98 10.53
CA ILE A 104 10.10 17.57 10.56
C ILE A 104 11.05 18.72 10.19
N LYS A 105 10.56 19.75 9.50
CA LYS A 105 11.30 20.98 9.22
C LYS A 105 11.28 21.93 10.41
N GLU A 106 10.14 22.05 11.08
CA GLU A 106 9.97 22.87 12.30
C GLU A 106 10.81 22.32 13.46
N ASP A 107 10.76 21.00 13.71
CA ASP A 107 11.41 20.36 14.85
C ASP A 107 12.33 19.19 14.42
N PRO A 108 13.49 19.45 13.78
CA PRO A 108 14.36 18.41 13.22
C PRO A 108 15.02 17.51 14.27
N ILE A 109 15.10 17.96 15.53
CA ILE A 109 15.72 17.23 16.65
C ILE A 109 14.76 16.17 17.22
N LYS A 110 13.44 16.40 17.12
CA LYS A 110 12.42 15.48 17.65
C LYS A 110 12.40 14.17 16.87
N LYS A 111 12.08 13.10 17.57
CA LYS A 111 11.95 11.75 17.04
C LYS A 111 10.50 11.47 16.68
N TYR A 112 10.24 11.12 15.42
CA TYR A 112 8.89 10.84 14.94
C TYR A 112 8.76 9.44 14.39
N ILE A 113 7.64 8.79 14.69
CA ILE A 113 7.21 7.57 14.02
C ILE A 113 6.38 7.99 12.81
N ILE A 114 6.60 7.37 11.67
CA ILE A 114 5.81 7.62 10.45
C ILE A 114 5.23 6.30 9.97
N VAL A 115 3.89 6.20 9.99
CA VAL A 115 3.17 5.10 9.38
C VAL A 115 2.77 5.49 7.96
N GLY A 116 3.29 4.80 6.97
CA GLY A 116 3.11 5.22 5.59
C GLY A 116 3.13 4.10 4.58
N THR A 117 2.58 4.41 3.41
CA THR A 117 2.65 3.59 2.21
C THR A 117 3.96 3.83 1.46
N PRO A 118 4.35 2.93 0.54
CA PRO A 118 5.64 2.99 -0.14
C PRO A 118 5.91 4.35 -0.80
N CYS A 119 4.96 4.84 -1.59
CA CYS A 119 5.11 6.13 -2.28
C CYS A 119 5.25 7.34 -1.34
N GLN A 120 4.67 7.27 -0.14
CA GLN A 120 4.85 8.33 0.86
C GLN A 120 6.29 8.32 1.38
N PHE A 121 6.88 7.15 1.64
CA PHE A 121 8.29 7.05 2.07
C PHE A 121 9.28 7.46 0.97
N HIS A 122 9.02 7.07 -0.28
CA HIS A 122 9.78 7.58 -1.44
C HIS A 122 9.73 9.11 -1.50
N SER A 123 8.55 9.70 -1.29
CA SER A 123 8.37 11.16 -1.33
C SER A 123 9.08 11.87 -0.16
N ILE A 124 9.00 11.30 1.05
CA ILE A 124 9.70 11.84 2.23
C ILE A 124 11.21 11.79 2.01
N ASN A 125 11.77 10.65 1.61
CA ASN A 125 13.22 10.54 1.36
C ASN A 125 13.69 11.49 0.25
N LYS A 126 12.91 11.63 -0.85
CA LYS A 126 13.21 12.60 -1.90
C LYS A 126 13.24 14.03 -1.35
N PHE A 127 12.29 14.40 -0.48
CA PHE A 127 12.26 15.70 0.16
C PHE A 127 13.47 15.92 1.07
N LEU A 128 13.80 14.95 1.93
CA LEU A 128 14.96 15.02 2.83
C LEU A 128 16.26 15.24 2.04
N ASN A 129 16.48 14.48 0.96
CA ASN A 129 17.65 14.63 0.10
C ASN A 129 17.68 15.98 -0.60
N HIS A 130 16.55 16.39 -1.19
CA HIS A 130 16.43 17.67 -1.88
C HIS A 130 16.68 18.87 -0.95
N LYS A 131 16.23 18.78 0.31
CA LYS A 131 16.42 19.82 1.33
C LYS A 131 17.71 19.63 2.14
N ARG A 132 18.51 18.60 1.85
CA ARG A 132 19.75 18.25 2.57
C ARG A 132 19.54 18.14 4.08
N LEU A 133 18.42 17.56 4.51
CA LEU A 133 18.06 17.39 5.91
C LEU A 133 18.58 16.06 6.45
N ASP A 134 19.60 16.07 7.32
CA ASP A 134 20.12 14.88 8.00
C ASP A 134 19.30 14.51 9.25
N ILE A 135 18.04 14.15 9.04
CA ILE A 135 17.10 13.81 10.13
C ILE A 135 16.54 12.41 10.04
N ARG A 136 16.92 11.60 9.03
CA ARG A 136 16.41 10.23 8.85
C ARG A 136 16.69 9.34 10.07
N LYS A 137 17.76 9.63 10.83
CA LYS A 137 18.08 8.95 12.09
C LYS A 137 16.98 9.12 13.15
N ASN A 138 16.33 10.29 13.20
CA ASN A 138 15.25 10.64 14.12
C ASN A 138 13.87 10.11 13.70
N LEU A 139 13.74 9.58 12.47
CA LEU A 139 12.46 9.08 11.96
C LEU A 139 12.39 7.55 12.00
N LEU A 140 11.35 6.97 12.58
CA LEU A 140 11.07 5.53 12.47
C LEU A 140 10.01 5.27 11.41
N PHE A 141 10.38 4.58 10.33
CA PHE A 141 9.47 4.30 9.22
C PHE A 141 8.80 2.94 9.41
N LEU A 142 7.52 2.96 9.78
CA LEU A 142 6.67 1.77 9.85
C LEU A 142 5.85 1.65 8.56
N GLY A 143 6.34 0.83 7.64
CA GLY A 143 5.84 0.77 6.27
C GLY A 143 4.70 -0.21 6.06
N LEU A 144 3.58 0.22 5.50
CA LEU A 144 2.48 -0.67 5.14
C LEU A 144 2.71 -1.28 3.75
N PHE A 145 2.45 -2.58 3.60
CA PHE A 145 2.27 -3.20 2.29
C PHE A 145 1.12 -2.52 1.57
N CYS A 146 1.30 -2.18 0.30
CA CYS A 146 0.31 -1.41 -0.45
C CYS A 146 0.04 -2.02 -1.83
N ASP A 147 -1.21 -2.42 -2.05
CA ASP A 147 -1.66 -2.96 -3.33
C ASP A 147 -2.50 -1.96 -4.14
N GLY A 148 -2.38 -0.68 -3.83
CA GLY A 148 -3.07 0.43 -4.51
C GLY A 148 -4.02 1.20 -3.60
N THR A 149 -4.23 2.45 -3.97
CA THR A 149 -5.05 3.43 -3.27
C THR A 149 -6.21 3.84 -4.17
N LEU A 150 -7.40 4.02 -3.59
CA LEU A 150 -8.59 4.45 -4.32
C LEU A 150 -8.71 5.98 -4.29
N ASN A 151 -9.18 6.58 -5.38
CA ASN A 151 -9.52 8.01 -5.41
C ASN A 151 -10.79 8.29 -4.58
N PHE A 152 -11.08 9.57 -4.34
CA PHE A 152 -12.23 10.00 -3.54
C PHE A 152 -13.59 9.67 -4.17
N ASN A 153 -13.66 9.43 -5.49
CA ASN A 153 -14.89 8.99 -6.15
C ASN A 153 -15.39 7.66 -5.61
N PHE A 154 -14.53 6.84 -5.02
CA PHE A 154 -14.99 5.65 -4.29
C PHE A 154 -15.90 6.01 -3.12
N ILE A 155 -15.57 7.03 -2.32
CA ILE A 155 -16.40 7.45 -1.18
C ILE A 155 -17.69 8.09 -1.68
N TYR A 156 -17.62 8.96 -2.70
CA TYR A 156 -18.83 9.55 -3.30
C TYR A 156 -19.76 8.47 -3.85
N TYR A 157 -19.23 7.45 -4.53
CA TYR A 157 -20.02 6.32 -5.02
C TYR A 157 -20.68 5.53 -3.89
N ILE A 158 -19.98 5.31 -2.77
CA ILE A 158 -20.55 4.66 -1.59
C ILE A 158 -21.66 5.53 -0.97
N LYS A 159 -21.46 6.85 -0.85
CA LYS A 159 -22.48 7.78 -0.34
C LYS A 159 -23.72 7.74 -1.24
N GLN A 160 -23.55 7.85 -2.56
CA GLN A 160 -24.66 7.78 -3.54
C GLN A 160 -25.47 6.48 -3.47
N LEU A 161 -24.84 5.34 -3.20
CA LEU A 161 -25.53 4.05 -3.15
C LEU A 161 -26.33 3.82 -1.87
N TYR A 162 -25.90 4.39 -0.74
CA TYR A 162 -26.37 3.97 0.58
C TYR A 162 -26.98 5.10 1.43
N GLU A 163 -26.72 6.36 1.08
CA GLU A 163 -27.32 7.51 1.73
C GLU A 163 -28.68 7.85 1.13
N THR A 164 -29.57 8.34 1.99
CA THR A 164 -30.82 9.00 1.62
C THR A 164 -30.89 10.33 2.37
N GLU A 165 -31.99 11.09 2.21
CA GLU A 165 -32.21 12.33 2.96
C GLU A 165 -32.06 12.13 4.48
N ASN A 166 -32.74 11.13 5.03
CA ASN A 166 -32.78 10.85 6.48
C ASN A 166 -31.73 9.84 6.98
N LYS A 167 -30.87 9.34 6.09
CA LYS A 167 -29.91 8.28 6.41
C LYS A 167 -28.55 8.61 5.80
N LYS A 168 -27.63 9.10 6.62
CA LYS A 168 -26.27 9.51 6.22
C LYS A 168 -25.24 8.55 6.79
N ILE A 169 -24.14 8.33 6.06
CA ILE A 169 -23.04 7.49 6.54
C ILE A 169 -22.25 8.31 7.55
N GLN A 170 -22.28 7.88 8.81
CA GLN A 170 -21.49 8.48 9.88
C GLN A 170 -20.08 7.90 9.94
N LYS A 171 -19.92 6.61 9.63
CA LYS A 171 -18.62 5.94 9.64
C LYS A 171 -18.53 4.87 8.56
N PHE A 172 -17.43 4.90 7.81
CA PHE A 172 -17.09 3.87 6.84
C PHE A 172 -15.78 3.17 7.20
N GLN A 173 -15.86 1.91 7.60
CA GLN A 173 -14.70 1.06 7.81
C GLN A 173 -14.48 0.17 6.59
N TYR A 174 -13.34 0.32 5.93
CA TYR A 174 -13.01 -0.48 4.73
C TYR A 174 -12.89 -1.98 5.01
N ARG A 175 -12.49 -2.32 6.25
CA ARG A 175 -12.30 -3.69 6.72
C ARG A 175 -12.63 -3.76 8.21
N SER A 176 -13.69 -4.48 8.53
CA SER A 176 -14.09 -4.86 9.88
C SER A 176 -14.04 -6.38 10.02
N LYS A 177 -13.52 -6.84 11.15
CA LYS A 177 -13.49 -8.26 11.56
C LYS A 177 -14.70 -8.66 12.40
N GLU A 178 -15.56 -7.70 12.77
CA GLU A 178 -16.62 -7.87 13.78
C GLU A 178 -17.58 -9.03 13.49
N LYS A 179 -17.97 -9.23 12.22
CA LYS A 179 -18.96 -10.25 11.85
C LYS A 179 -18.37 -11.56 11.30
N TYR A 180 -17.31 -11.48 10.50
CA TYR A 180 -16.78 -12.62 9.74
C TYR A 180 -15.27 -12.81 9.89
N GLY A 181 -14.63 -12.08 10.82
CA GLY A 181 -13.18 -12.11 11.00
C GLY A 181 -12.40 -11.51 9.83
N TRP A 182 -11.11 -11.77 9.82
CA TRP A 182 -10.18 -11.46 8.74
C TRP A 182 -10.50 -12.34 7.50
N PRO A 183 -10.39 -11.83 6.26
CA PRO A 183 -9.79 -10.55 5.86
C PRO A 183 -10.72 -9.35 5.96
N GLY A 184 -11.92 -9.52 6.49
CA GLY A 184 -12.82 -8.42 6.83
C GLY A 184 -13.62 -7.89 5.65
N HIS A 185 -14.88 -7.58 5.97
CA HIS A 185 -15.83 -6.92 5.08
C HIS A 185 -15.84 -5.42 5.35
N SER A 186 -16.39 -4.61 4.44
CA SER A 186 -16.56 -3.19 4.76
C SER A 186 -17.77 -3.06 5.70
N LYS A 187 -17.70 -2.15 6.67
CA LYS A 187 -18.82 -1.82 7.56
C LYS A 187 -19.20 -0.36 7.37
N ILE A 188 -20.50 -0.13 7.22
CA ILE A 188 -21.12 1.18 7.15
C ILE A 188 -21.93 1.36 8.43
N GLU A 189 -21.70 2.46 9.15
CA GLU A 189 -22.51 2.88 10.29
C GLU A 189 -23.22 4.17 9.87
N PHE A 190 -24.54 4.18 9.98
CA PHE A 190 -25.38 5.32 9.63
C PHE A 190 -25.65 6.19 10.86
N ASN A 191 -25.98 7.46 10.65
CA ASN A 191 -26.41 8.40 11.69
C ASN A 191 -27.62 7.91 12.49
N THR A 192 -28.44 7.01 11.92
CA THR A 192 -29.57 6.36 12.60
C THR A 192 -29.15 5.24 13.56
N GLY A 193 -27.84 4.97 13.71
CA GLY A 193 -27.30 3.85 14.49
C GLY A 193 -27.32 2.51 13.75
N ARG A 194 -28.01 2.41 12.61
CA ARG A 194 -28.03 1.19 11.79
C ARG A 194 -26.62 0.85 11.30
N LYS A 195 -26.25 -0.44 11.36
CA LYS A 195 -25.00 -0.97 10.81
C LYS A 195 -25.29 -1.85 9.60
N PHE A 196 -24.44 -1.76 8.58
CA PHE A 196 -24.53 -2.56 7.35
C PHE A 196 -23.17 -3.14 6.99
N ILE A 197 -23.14 -4.43 6.66
CA ILE A 197 -21.92 -5.14 6.24
C ILE A 197 -21.94 -5.32 4.73
N LEU A 198 -21.00 -4.65 4.07
CA LEU A 198 -20.81 -4.70 2.63
C LEU A 198 -19.76 -5.75 2.27
N LYS A 199 -20.16 -6.72 1.44
CA LYS A 199 -19.32 -7.86 1.04
C LYS A 199 -17.97 -7.39 0.48
N ARG A 200 -16.90 -8.12 0.82
CA ARG A 200 -15.53 -7.80 0.40
C ARG A 200 -15.40 -7.73 -1.13
N ASP A 201 -16.11 -8.59 -1.84
CA ASP A 201 -16.07 -8.67 -3.30
C ASP A 201 -16.52 -7.38 -3.97
N PHE A 202 -17.48 -6.65 -3.38
CA PHE A 202 -17.87 -5.35 -3.86
C PHE A 202 -16.70 -4.35 -3.82
N ARG A 203 -15.97 -4.29 -2.70
CA ARG A 203 -14.77 -3.43 -2.61
C ARG A 203 -13.67 -3.86 -3.59
N ILE A 204 -13.47 -5.16 -3.78
CA ILE A 204 -12.50 -5.69 -4.77
C ILE A 204 -12.91 -5.30 -6.19
N PHE A 205 -14.20 -5.37 -6.51
CA PHE A 205 -14.75 -4.94 -7.78
C PHE A 205 -14.52 -3.44 -8.00
N CYS A 206 -14.91 -2.60 -7.04
CA CYS A 206 -14.71 -1.14 -7.08
C CYS A 206 -13.24 -0.75 -7.28
N LYS A 207 -12.29 -1.50 -6.73
CA LYS A 207 -10.85 -1.24 -6.90
C LYS A 207 -10.44 -1.17 -8.38
N ARG A 208 -11.11 -1.87 -9.28
CA ARG A 208 -10.81 -1.85 -10.72
C ARG A 208 -11.06 -0.48 -11.36
N TYR A 209 -11.98 0.30 -10.79
CA TYR A 209 -12.45 1.57 -11.35
C TYR A 209 -11.88 2.78 -10.61
N PHE A 210 -11.70 2.67 -9.30
CA PHE A 210 -11.31 3.81 -8.46
C PHE A 210 -9.82 3.84 -8.11
N VAL A 211 -9.02 2.85 -8.50
CA VAL A 211 -7.57 2.87 -8.22
C VAL A 211 -6.90 4.07 -8.90
N LEU A 212 -6.02 4.76 -8.17
CA LEU A 212 -5.25 5.87 -8.74
C LEU A 212 -4.32 5.40 -9.86
N ASN A 213 -4.26 6.16 -10.95
CA ASN A 213 -3.40 5.87 -12.10
C ASN A 213 -1.93 5.66 -11.68
N ARG A 214 -1.42 6.43 -10.72
CA ARG A 214 -0.04 6.26 -10.23
C ARG A 214 0.24 4.85 -9.67
N CYS A 215 -0.77 4.17 -9.12
CA CYS A 215 -0.60 2.84 -8.54
C CYS A 215 -0.38 1.74 -9.59
N LEU A 216 -0.72 2.03 -10.86
CA LEU A 216 -0.42 1.18 -12.01
C LEU A 216 1.09 1.11 -12.28
N TYR A 217 1.82 2.18 -11.95
CA TYR A 217 3.26 2.31 -12.14
C TYR A 217 4.08 2.09 -10.85
N CYS A 218 3.42 1.67 -9.76
CA CYS A 218 4.09 1.41 -8.49
C CYS A 218 4.89 0.09 -8.56
N TYR A 219 6.19 0.17 -8.26
CA TYR A 219 7.11 -0.97 -8.19
C TYR A 219 7.40 -1.46 -6.77
N ASP A 220 6.98 -0.71 -5.75
CA ASP A 220 7.30 -0.98 -4.35
C ASP A 220 6.03 -1.37 -3.59
N LYS A 221 5.65 -2.66 -3.60
CA LYS A 221 4.48 -3.17 -2.87
C LYS A 221 4.79 -3.45 -1.41
N LEU A 222 6.01 -3.92 -1.10
CA LEU A 222 6.42 -4.33 0.25
C LEU A 222 7.09 -3.22 1.06
N ASN A 223 7.08 -1.99 0.58
CA ASN A 223 7.56 -0.81 1.28
C ASN A 223 9.04 -0.88 1.66
N ASN A 224 9.89 -0.88 0.64
CA ASN A 224 11.29 -1.26 0.76
C ASN A 224 12.17 -0.20 1.47
N LEU A 225 11.67 1.03 1.62
CA LEU A 225 12.34 2.12 2.32
C LEU A 225 12.02 2.19 3.82
N SER A 226 11.17 1.28 4.32
CA SER A 226 10.80 1.23 5.73
C SER A 226 11.91 0.70 6.63
N ASP A 227 11.84 1.00 7.92
CA ASP A 227 12.64 0.30 8.94
C ASP A 227 12.04 -1.09 9.20
N ILE A 228 10.71 -1.16 9.24
CA ILE A 228 9.91 -2.38 9.36
C ILE A 228 8.73 -2.27 8.39
N SER A 229 8.53 -3.27 7.54
CA SER A 229 7.33 -3.38 6.70
C SER A 229 6.30 -4.31 7.32
N PHE A 230 5.01 -4.00 7.16
CA PHE A 230 3.89 -4.75 7.70
C PHE A 230 2.82 -4.99 6.64
N GLY A 231 2.24 -6.18 6.59
CA GLY A 231 1.05 -6.44 5.79
C GLY A 231 0.22 -7.59 6.32
N ASP A 232 -0.93 -7.83 5.69
CA ASP A 232 -1.74 -9.02 5.95
C ASP A 232 -0.93 -10.31 5.70
N CYS A 233 -1.10 -11.30 6.57
CA CYS A 233 -0.57 -12.64 6.33
C CYS A 233 -1.47 -13.43 5.38
N TYR A 234 -1.05 -13.56 4.13
CA TYR A 234 -1.69 -14.44 3.14
C TYR A 234 -0.89 -15.75 2.93
N VAL A 235 0.13 -16.01 3.74
CA VAL A 235 0.88 -17.28 3.70
C VAL A 235 -0.08 -18.44 3.98
N ALA A 236 -0.04 -19.47 3.12
CA ALA A 236 -0.94 -20.62 3.20
C ALA A 236 -0.83 -21.31 4.58
N GLY A 237 -1.96 -21.71 5.15
CA GLY A 237 -2.04 -22.35 6.48
C GLY A 237 -1.95 -21.38 7.67
N LYS A 238 -1.67 -20.09 7.46
CA LYS A 238 -1.49 -19.11 8.56
C LYS A 238 -2.65 -18.11 8.72
N ALA A 239 -3.76 -18.35 8.01
CA ALA A 239 -4.96 -17.52 8.15
C ALA A 239 -5.59 -17.74 9.54
N ASN A 240 -6.04 -16.65 10.15
CA ASN A 240 -6.71 -16.67 11.45
C ASN A 240 -7.84 -15.63 11.44
N LYS A 241 -8.98 -15.94 12.06
CA LYS A 241 -10.15 -15.03 12.12
C LYS A 241 -9.82 -13.67 12.74
N ASP A 242 -8.89 -13.63 13.69
CA ASP A 242 -8.43 -12.41 14.35
C ASP A 242 -7.31 -11.72 13.58
N GLY A 243 -6.86 -12.32 12.47
CA GLY A 243 -5.85 -11.78 11.58
C GLY A 243 -4.42 -11.95 12.12
N ASN A 244 -3.52 -12.31 11.20
CA ASN A 244 -2.08 -12.34 11.40
C ASN A 244 -1.44 -11.38 10.40
N SER A 245 -0.32 -10.77 10.78
CA SER A 245 0.47 -9.89 9.92
C SER A 245 1.79 -10.52 9.53
N ASN A 246 2.23 -10.31 8.28
CA ASN A 246 3.63 -10.54 7.92
C ASN A 246 4.43 -9.27 8.19
N ILE A 247 5.64 -9.43 8.73
CA ILE A 247 6.61 -8.37 8.94
C ILE A 247 7.90 -8.68 8.18
N ILE A 248 8.51 -7.63 7.62
CA ILE A 248 9.86 -7.67 7.03
C ILE A 248 10.71 -6.60 7.73
N ILE A 249 11.77 -7.00 8.39
CA ILE A 249 12.73 -6.11 9.04
C ILE A 249 13.86 -5.77 8.07
N ARG A 250 14.14 -4.48 7.89
CA ARG A 250 15.08 -3.99 6.86
C ARG A 250 16.29 -3.29 7.44
N THR A 251 16.12 -2.56 8.53
CA THR A 251 17.19 -1.77 9.14
C THR A 251 17.52 -2.29 10.54
N ARG A 252 18.75 -2.02 11.00
CA ARG A 252 19.17 -2.30 12.38
C ARG A 252 18.27 -1.59 13.39
N LYS A 253 17.86 -0.35 13.10
CA LYS A 253 16.90 0.40 13.92
C LYS A 253 15.56 -0.33 14.03
N GLY A 254 15.01 -0.83 12.92
CA GLY A 254 13.77 -1.62 12.93
C GLY A 254 13.89 -2.90 13.74
N GLU A 255 15.00 -3.62 13.59
CA GLU A 255 15.31 -4.84 14.37
C GLU A 255 15.39 -4.57 15.87
N GLN A 256 16.19 -3.58 16.27
CA GLN A 256 16.34 -3.20 17.68
C GLN A 256 15.01 -2.75 18.30
N THR A 257 14.23 -1.97 17.54
CA THR A 257 12.91 -1.49 17.97
C THR A 257 11.96 -2.66 18.21
N LEU A 258 11.85 -3.60 17.26
CA LEU A 258 10.94 -4.73 17.43
C LEU A 258 11.41 -5.70 18.53
N ASN A 259 12.71 -5.97 18.62
CA ASN A 259 13.27 -6.90 19.61
C ASN A 259 13.02 -6.43 21.05
N LYS A 260 13.16 -5.11 21.30
CA LYS A 260 12.87 -4.50 22.61
C LYS A 260 11.45 -4.79 23.09
N TYR A 261 10.50 -4.83 22.15
CA TYR A 261 9.08 -5.04 22.41
C TYR A 261 8.57 -6.43 22.00
N SER A 262 9.47 -7.38 21.74
CA SER A 262 9.12 -8.72 21.25
C SER A 262 8.15 -9.47 22.17
N HIS A 263 8.25 -9.27 23.49
CA HIS A 263 7.39 -9.87 24.50
C HIS A 263 5.90 -9.59 24.29
N LEU A 264 5.55 -8.47 23.64
CA LEU A 264 4.17 -8.07 23.33
C LEU A 264 3.55 -8.81 22.15
N PHE A 265 4.35 -9.55 21.40
CA PHE A 265 3.96 -10.17 20.14
C PHE A 265 4.13 -11.68 20.20
N TYR A 266 3.21 -12.40 19.58
CA TYR A 266 3.54 -13.72 19.07
C TYR A 266 4.27 -13.53 17.74
N SER A 267 5.41 -14.18 17.55
CA SER A 267 6.19 -14.09 16.32
C SER A 267 6.75 -15.44 15.95
N GLU A 268 6.50 -15.86 14.72
CA GLU A 268 7.06 -17.05 14.11
C GLU A 268 7.90 -16.63 12.91
N THR A 269 9.13 -17.14 12.81
CA THR A 269 10.00 -16.86 11.66
C THR A 269 9.32 -17.27 10.36
N GLU A 270 9.47 -16.46 9.32
CA GLU A 270 8.86 -16.71 8.02
C GLU A 270 9.88 -16.55 6.89
N ASP A 271 9.74 -17.35 5.83
CA ASP A 271 10.54 -17.17 4.63
C ASP A 271 10.01 -15.99 3.80
N PHE A 272 10.90 -15.07 3.46
CA PHE A 272 10.57 -13.96 2.57
C PHE A 272 9.92 -14.41 1.26
N LYS A 273 10.38 -15.52 0.65
CA LYS A 273 9.81 -16.04 -0.61
C LYS A 273 8.35 -16.44 -0.44
N LYS A 274 7.97 -17.01 0.72
CA LYS A 274 6.58 -17.33 1.05
C LYS A 274 5.74 -16.07 1.19
N ILE A 275 6.25 -15.05 1.89
CA ILE A 275 5.60 -13.73 1.98
C ILE A 275 5.40 -13.14 0.57
N ALA A 276 6.47 -13.03 -0.22
CA ALA A 276 6.43 -12.45 -1.56
C ALA A 276 5.45 -13.19 -2.50
N LYS A 277 5.45 -14.53 -2.47
CA LYS A 277 4.50 -15.37 -3.21
C LYS A 277 3.06 -15.08 -2.78
N SER A 278 2.78 -15.07 -1.47
CA SER A 278 1.44 -14.80 -0.93
C SER A 278 0.92 -13.41 -1.27
N GLN A 279 1.82 -12.44 -1.43
CA GLN A 279 1.49 -11.07 -1.82
C GLN A 279 1.42 -10.89 -3.35
N ASN A 280 1.53 -11.96 -4.15
CA ASN A 280 1.47 -11.90 -5.61
C ASN A 280 2.48 -10.90 -6.23
N ILE A 281 3.68 -10.83 -5.66
CA ILE A 281 4.75 -9.89 -6.06
C ILE A 281 5.13 -10.09 -7.53
N HIS A 282 5.23 -11.34 -7.98
CA HIS A 282 5.47 -11.69 -9.39
C HIS A 282 4.40 -11.13 -10.35
N LEU A 283 3.11 -11.13 -9.98
CA LEU A 283 2.05 -10.54 -10.80
C LEU A 283 2.14 -9.01 -10.84
N LYS A 284 2.55 -8.39 -9.72
CA LYS A 284 2.74 -6.95 -9.65
C LYS A 284 3.89 -6.49 -10.53
N ALA A 285 5.02 -7.23 -10.55
CA ALA A 285 6.15 -6.99 -11.44
C ALA A 285 5.72 -7.01 -12.91
N LYS A 286 5.05 -8.09 -13.30
CA LYS A 286 4.50 -8.29 -14.64
C LYS A 286 3.54 -7.17 -15.07
N LYS A 287 2.63 -6.76 -14.19
CA LYS A 287 1.71 -5.64 -14.46
C LYS A 287 2.44 -4.32 -14.68
N LEU A 288 3.53 -4.07 -13.94
CA LEU A 288 4.34 -2.87 -14.12
C LEU A 288 5.05 -2.87 -15.48
N GLU A 289 5.69 -3.98 -15.86
CA GLU A 289 6.32 -4.13 -17.18
C GLU A 289 5.33 -3.85 -18.29
N TYR A 290 4.14 -4.43 -18.20
CA TYR A 290 3.05 -4.19 -19.14
C TYR A 290 2.67 -2.70 -19.25
N ASN A 291 2.49 -2.01 -18.12
CA ASN A 291 2.13 -0.59 -18.11
C ASN A 291 3.25 0.30 -18.67
N LYS A 292 4.51 -0.07 -18.48
CA LYS A 292 5.65 0.62 -19.10
C LYS A 292 5.62 0.46 -20.63
N SER A 293 5.38 -0.76 -21.12
CA SER A 293 5.28 -1.00 -22.56
C SER A 293 4.13 -0.20 -23.20
N LEU A 294 2.97 -0.15 -22.57
CA LEU A 294 1.84 0.66 -23.06
C LEU A 294 2.16 2.16 -23.11
N TYR A 295 2.89 2.67 -22.10
CA TYR A 295 3.32 4.06 -22.08
C TYR A 295 4.26 4.39 -23.24
N GLU A 296 5.28 3.53 -23.48
CA GLU A 296 6.20 3.72 -24.61
C GLU A 296 5.47 3.68 -25.96
N ILE A 297 4.52 2.76 -26.15
CA ILE A 297 3.70 2.70 -27.37
C ILE A 297 2.92 4.01 -27.58
N LYS A 298 2.30 4.56 -26.53
CA LYS A 298 1.57 5.82 -26.60
C LYS A 298 2.50 7.01 -26.90
N ARG A 299 3.71 7.00 -26.33
CA ARG A 299 4.73 8.06 -26.52
C ARG A 299 5.27 8.09 -27.95
N ILE A 300 5.49 6.93 -28.56
CA ILE A 300 6.07 6.82 -29.91
C ILE A 300 5.07 7.26 -31.00
N GLY A 301 3.77 7.37 -30.70
CA GLY A 301 2.77 7.88 -31.65
C GLY A 301 2.70 7.01 -32.90
N MET A 302 2.21 5.78 -32.78
CA MET A 302 2.23 4.83 -33.89
C MET A 302 1.15 5.17 -34.94
N LYS A 303 1.55 5.90 -35.99
CA LYS A 303 0.79 6.04 -37.25
C LYS A 303 1.02 4.85 -38.22
N ASP A 304 2.08 4.07 -38.05
CA ASP A 304 2.38 2.96 -38.96
C ASP A 304 2.48 1.62 -38.20
N PHE A 305 1.60 0.66 -38.52
CA PHE A 305 1.93 -0.68 -39.05
C PHE A 305 0.80 -1.71 -38.85
N LEU A 306 0.33 -2.30 -39.96
CA LEU A 306 -0.62 -3.42 -40.01
C LEU A 306 -0.18 -4.66 -39.17
N PHE A 307 1.12 -4.84 -38.93
CA PHE A 307 1.66 -5.97 -38.17
C PHE A 307 1.37 -5.90 -36.66
N ILE A 308 1.22 -4.69 -36.12
CA ILE A 308 0.88 -4.46 -34.72
C ILE A 308 -0.61 -4.70 -34.51
N ASN A 309 -1.42 -4.49 -35.54
CA ASN A 309 -2.87 -4.58 -35.44
C ASN A 309 -3.32 -6.00 -35.07
N SER A 310 -2.81 -7.06 -35.69
CA SER A 310 -3.22 -8.44 -35.35
C SER A 310 -2.87 -8.82 -33.90
N LYS A 311 -1.68 -8.46 -33.42
CA LYS A 311 -1.23 -8.75 -32.04
C LYS A 311 -1.82 -7.81 -30.99
N MET A 312 -2.08 -6.54 -31.33
CA MET A 312 -2.81 -5.60 -30.48
C MET A 312 -4.30 -5.90 -30.45
N ILE A 313 -4.90 -6.39 -31.53
CA ILE A 313 -6.27 -6.91 -31.56
C ILE A 313 -6.33 -8.11 -30.62
N LEU A 314 -5.36 -9.02 -30.67
CA LEU A 314 -5.26 -10.13 -29.72
C LEU A 314 -5.11 -9.62 -28.28
N ALA A 315 -4.22 -8.65 -28.03
CA ALA A 315 -4.03 -8.07 -26.70
C ALA A 315 -5.27 -7.30 -26.21
N ARG A 316 -5.96 -6.55 -27.08
CA ARG A 316 -7.24 -5.87 -26.83
C ARG A 316 -8.37 -6.86 -26.64
N PHE A 317 -8.35 -8.00 -27.33
CA PHE A 317 -9.28 -9.11 -27.17
C PHE A 317 -9.09 -9.77 -25.80
N TYR A 318 -7.84 -9.99 -25.36
CA TYR A 318 -7.53 -10.45 -24.00
C TYR A 318 -7.88 -9.40 -22.92
N LEU A 319 -7.73 -8.10 -23.20
CA LEU A 319 -8.17 -7.02 -22.32
C LEU A 319 -9.70 -6.92 -22.22
N LYS A 320 -10.43 -7.08 -23.34
CA LYS A 320 -11.90 -7.07 -23.40
C LYS A 320 -12.50 -8.32 -22.76
N ARG A 321 -11.89 -9.50 -22.95
CA ARG A 321 -12.26 -10.78 -22.32
C ARG A 321 -11.47 -11.05 -21.04
N GLY A 322 -11.37 -10.05 -20.16
CA GLY A 322 -10.87 -10.23 -18.81
C GLY A 322 -11.77 -11.17 -18.00
N GLN A 323 -11.71 -12.48 -18.27
CA GLN A 323 -12.25 -13.54 -17.41
C GLN A 323 -11.84 -14.99 -17.75
N LYS A 324 -11.08 -15.30 -18.82
CA LYS A 324 -10.63 -16.69 -19.04
C LYS A 324 -9.13 -16.84 -19.29
N TYR A 325 -8.50 -17.55 -18.36
CA TYR A 325 -7.13 -17.98 -18.27
C TYR A 325 -6.72 -18.94 -19.40
N SER A 326 -6.41 -18.43 -20.59
CA SER A 326 -5.58 -19.18 -21.55
C SER A 326 -4.30 -18.41 -21.81
N SER A 327 -3.34 -18.66 -20.91
CA SER A 327 -1.93 -18.30 -20.94
C SER A 327 -1.57 -16.81 -20.84
N PHE A 328 -1.65 -16.30 -19.61
CA PHE A 328 -0.93 -15.10 -19.16
C PHE A 328 0.56 -15.08 -19.60
N LEU A 329 1.15 -16.25 -19.81
CA LEU A 329 2.48 -16.49 -20.38
C LEU A 329 2.59 -16.13 -21.88
N LEU A 330 1.68 -16.57 -22.75
CA LEU A 330 1.71 -16.22 -24.18
C LEU A 330 1.46 -14.72 -24.36
N PHE A 331 0.53 -14.13 -23.61
CA PHE A 331 0.31 -12.68 -23.63
C PHE A 331 1.58 -11.89 -23.25
N HIS A 332 2.28 -12.31 -22.18
CA HIS A 332 3.57 -11.71 -21.81
C HIS A 332 4.63 -11.93 -22.88
N PHE A 333 4.71 -13.13 -23.44
CA PHE A 333 5.67 -13.46 -24.50
C PHE A 333 5.47 -12.57 -25.73
N TYR A 334 4.23 -12.33 -26.16
CA TYR A 334 3.94 -11.46 -27.30
C TYR A 334 4.24 -9.98 -27.02
N ILE A 335 3.91 -9.48 -25.83
CA ILE A 335 4.21 -8.09 -25.45
C ILE A 335 5.72 -7.87 -25.27
N LEU A 336 6.44 -8.83 -24.68
CA LEU A 336 7.89 -8.76 -24.55
C LEU A 336 8.59 -8.87 -25.92
N LYS A 337 8.10 -9.73 -26.83
CA LYS A 337 8.58 -9.76 -28.22
C LYS A 337 8.31 -8.44 -28.94
N LEU A 338 7.13 -7.86 -28.77
CA LEU A 338 6.78 -6.56 -29.36
C LEU A 338 7.69 -5.45 -28.81
N TYR A 339 7.95 -5.46 -27.50
CA TYR A 339 8.84 -4.51 -26.85
C TYR A 339 10.30 -4.65 -27.33
N LYS A 340 10.83 -5.88 -27.39
CA LYS A 340 12.17 -6.14 -27.93
C LYS A 340 12.29 -5.70 -29.40
N TYR A 341 11.27 -5.98 -30.21
CA TYR A 341 11.21 -5.55 -31.61
C TYR A 341 11.18 -4.02 -31.74
N LEU A 342 10.38 -3.34 -30.94
CA LEU A 342 10.34 -1.87 -30.91
C LEU A 342 11.70 -1.27 -30.49
N ILE A 343 12.35 -1.84 -29.48
CA ILE A 343 13.70 -1.40 -29.06
C ILE A 343 14.73 -1.62 -30.17
N SER A 344 14.74 -2.78 -30.83
CA SER A 344 15.68 -3.06 -31.92
C SER A 344 15.45 -2.12 -33.10
N HIS A 345 14.19 -1.86 -33.45
CA HIS A 345 13.85 -0.99 -34.58
C HIS A 345 14.14 0.50 -34.30
N LEU A 346 14.03 0.93 -33.04
CA LEU A 346 14.44 2.27 -32.61
C LEU A 346 15.96 2.44 -32.58
N ARG A 347 16.73 1.37 -32.34
CA ARG A 347 18.20 1.39 -32.42
C ARG A 347 18.75 1.44 -33.84
N THR A 348 17.98 1.03 -34.84
CA THR A 348 18.36 1.09 -36.26
C THR A 348 18.02 2.43 -36.94
N ARG A 349 17.36 3.35 -36.22
CA ARG A 349 16.95 4.67 -36.73
C ARG A 349 17.71 5.85 -36.10
N ASN A 350 18.60 5.56 -35.14
CA ASN A 350 19.66 6.45 -34.68
C ASN A 350 20.99 5.90 -35.19
#